data_AF-A0A2K2VR97-F1
#
_entry.id   AF-A0A2K2VR97-F1
#
_cell.length_a   1.000
_cell.length_b   1.000
_cell.length_c   1.000
_cell.angle_alpha   90.00
_cell.angle_beta   90.00
_cell.angle_gamma   90.00
#
_symmetry.space_group_name_H-M   'P 1'
#
loop_
_entity.id
_entity.type
_entity.pdbx_description
1 polymer ?
#
loop_
_entity_poly.entity_id
_entity_poly.type
_entity_poly.pdbx_seq_one_letter_code
_entity_poly.pdbx_strand_id
1 'polypeptide(L)'
;MTAQVALLEPVEKTEERKNEYGFPKPTLQKAKPYSWGLRNSIQLTIFLVTIGIGIHFFIYFLQASGDATITVSRPAGVEGFLPIGALMGWKLFVLTGIWDPVHPAAMVILGFAGLISLTLRKSFCGWFCPVGTLSEWLWKLGRKVFGRNYRIPVWLDFPLRSLKYLLLGFFVWTIFSMSRLAILAFLRSPYYKMSDVKMLFFFTQMSTTTFVVLAILVLASLVFRNLWCRYLCPYGALTGLLALVSPTRIQRNSDTCIECKLCSEVCPYHLPVDSKDRIISPECNGCMDCTLVCPGGRNTLELKTIGIRKKFWSTAKLGIVIIVVYVGLVYTATIAGHWKSSVSEQEFRMRLQEINAPQYTHPRG
;
A
#
# COMPACT_ATOMS: atom_id res chain seq x y z
N MET A 1 7.61 -31.36 29.80
CA MET A 1 6.71 -30.18 29.93
C MET A 1 5.82 -30.14 28.70
N THR A 2 4.62 -30.70 28.86
CA THR A 2 3.65 -31.06 27.82
C THR A 2 2.78 -29.85 27.43
N ALA A 3 2.53 -29.74 26.13
CA ALA A 3 1.64 -28.76 25.52
C ALA A 3 0.19 -28.93 26.01
N GLN A 4 -0.43 -27.86 26.50
CA GLN A 4 -1.87 -27.81 26.76
C GLN A 4 -2.59 -27.32 25.51
N VAL A 5 -3.24 -28.27 24.85
CA VAL A 5 -4.31 -28.08 23.88
C VAL A 5 -5.50 -27.45 24.63
N ALA A 6 -5.84 -26.20 24.29
CA ALA A 6 -7.04 -25.56 24.80
C ALA A 6 -8.27 -26.25 24.20
N LEU A 7 -8.99 -26.97 25.07
CA LEU A 7 -10.22 -27.66 24.79
C LEU A 7 -11.30 -26.68 24.34
N LEU A 8 -11.94 -27.01 23.21
CA LEU A 8 -13.20 -26.41 22.78
C LEU A 8 -14.29 -26.86 23.76
N GLU A 9 -14.95 -25.92 24.43
CA GLU A 9 -16.17 -26.21 25.18
C GLU A 9 -17.31 -26.55 24.18
N PRO A 10 -18.12 -27.59 24.45
CA PRO A 10 -19.25 -27.95 23.60
C PRO A 10 -20.39 -26.94 23.83
N VAL A 11 -20.72 -26.17 22.79
CA VAL A 11 -21.88 -25.26 22.83
C VAL A 11 -23.16 -26.08 22.77
N GLU A 12 -23.92 -25.97 23.86
CA GLU A 12 -25.26 -26.51 24.06
C GLU A 12 -26.20 -26.18 22.88
N LYS A 13 -26.91 -27.19 22.37
CA LYS A 13 -27.85 -27.09 21.24
C LYS A 13 -28.96 -26.09 21.58
N THR A 14 -28.83 -24.87 21.10
CA THR A 14 -29.93 -23.89 21.12
C THR A 14 -30.86 -24.17 19.94
N GLU A 15 -32.13 -24.42 20.22
CA GLU A 15 -33.19 -24.67 19.24
C GLU A 15 -33.20 -23.66 18.08
N GLU A 16 -33.25 -24.17 16.85
CA GLU A 16 -33.26 -23.42 15.61
C GLU A 16 -34.57 -22.62 15.44
N ARG A 17 -34.58 -21.34 15.86
CA ARG A 17 -35.66 -20.41 15.47
C ARG A 17 -35.51 -20.04 13.99
N LYS A 18 -36.34 -20.63 13.12
CA LYS A 18 -36.52 -20.21 11.73
C LYS A 18 -37.20 -18.83 11.66
N ASN A 19 -36.93 -18.05 10.60
CA ASN A 19 -37.69 -16.83 10.31
C ASN A 19 -39.03 -17.15 9.61
N GLU A 20 -39.87 -16.14 9.38
CA GLU A 20 -41.19 -16.27 8.70
C GLU A 20 -41.09 -16.87 7.28
N TYR A 21 -39.87 -16.93 6.73
CA TYR A 21 -39.55 -17.47 5.41
C TYR A 21 -38.89 -18.86 5.47
N GLY A 22 -38.90 -19.54 6.63
CA GLY A 22 -38.39 -20.91 6.78
C GLY A 22 -36.86 -21.04 6.76
N PHE A 23 -36.11 -19.94 6.67
CA PHE A 23 -34.66 -19.96 6.77
C PHE A 23 -34.23 -20.01 8.23
N PRO A 24 -33.20 -20.81 8.60
CA PRO A 24 -32.60 -20.71 9.93
C PRO A 24 -32.20 -19.24 10.16
N LYS A 25 -32.66 -18.62 11.27
CA LYS A 25 -32.10 -17.33 11.68
C LYS A 25 -30.59 -17.58 11.77
N PRO A 26 -29.76 -16.85 11.02
CA PRO A 26 -28.32 -17.02 11.17
C PRO A 26 -28.04 -16.73 12.63
N THR A 27 -27.60 -17.75 13.37
CA THR A 27 -26.88 -17.52 14.60
C THR A 27 -25.75 -16.60 14.18
N LEU A 28 -25.89 -15.32 14.51
CA LEU A 28 -24.86 -14.31 14.33
C LEU A 28 -23.74 -14.69 15.29
N GLN A 29 -23.04 -15.78 14.99
CA GLN A 29 -21.77 -16.09 15.58
C GLN A 29 -20.93 -14.87 15.23
N LYS A 30 -20.66 -14.05 16.25
CA LYS A 30 -20.00 -12.74 16.09
C LYS A 30 -18.67 -13.00 15.38
N ALA A 31 -18.65 -12.86 14.06
CA ALA A 31 -17.41 -12.89 13.31
C ALA A 31 -16.56 -11.78 13.91
N LYS A 32 -15.48 -12.14 14.62
CA LYS A 32 -14.61 -11.14 15.26
C LYS A 32 -14.05 -10.27 14.14
N PRO A 33 -14.49 -9.00 14.02
CA PRO A 33 -14.01 -8.17 12.93
C PRO A 33 -12.51 -7.99 13.09
N TYR A 34 -11.76 -8.11 11.99
CA TYR A 34 -10.29 -8.02 11.95
C TYR A 34 -9.55 -9.11 12.72
N SER A 35 -10.08 -10.33 12.76
CA SER A 35 -9.30 -11.48 13.24
C SER A 35 -7.98 -11.61 12.47
N TRP A 36 -6.95 -12.08 13.19
CA TRP A 36 -5.68 -12.40 12.55
C TRP A 36 -5.91 -13.52 11.54
N GLY A 37 -5.26 -13.41 10.38
CA GLY A 37 -5.48 -14.32 9.27
C GLY A 37 -4.41 -14.13 8.21
N LEU A 38 -4.49 -14.90 7.12
CA LEU A 38 -3.45 -14.95 6.09
C LEU A 38 -3.05 -13.57 5.54
N ARG A 39 -4.02 -12.67 5.33
CA ARG A 39 -3.76 -11.29 4.90
C ARG A 39 -2.86 -10.54 5.88
N ASN A 40 -3.16 -10.62 7.18
CA ASN A 40 -2.36 -9.97 8.22
C ASN A 40 -0.94 -10.56 8.28
N SER A 41 -0.79 -11.88 8.08
CA SER A 41 0.52 -12.52 7.98
C SER A 41 1.33 -12.01 6.79
N ILE A 42 0.71 -11.90 5.60
CA ILE A 42 1.36 -11.33 4.41
C ILE A 42 1.78 -9.87 4.66
N GLN A 43 0.89 -9.05 5.22
CA GLN A 43 1.18 -7.67 5.59
C GLN A 43 2.36 -7.58 6.57
N LEU A 44 2.39 -8.43 7.60
CA LEU A 44 3.48 -8.48 8.57
C LEU A 44 4.80 -8.89 7.90
N THR A 45 4.81 -9.94 7.08
CA THR A 45 6.00 -10.38 6.36
C THR A 45 6.57 -9.27 5.49
N ILE A 46 5.74 -8.59 4.70
CA ILE A 46 6.20 -7.51 3.82
C ILE A 46 6.70 -6.31 4.65
N PHE A 47 6.03 -6.00 5.75
CA PHE A 47 6.47 -4.94 6.67
C PHE A 47 7.84 -5.26 7.29
N LEU A 48 8.07 -6.49 7.75
CA LEU A 48 9.36 -6.93 8.29
C LEU A 48 10.45 -6.93 7.22
N VAL A 49 10.15 -7.39 5.99
CA VAL A 49 11.09 -7.32 4.86
C VAL A 49 11.45 -5.86 4.54
N THR A 50 10.49 -4.95 4.60
CA THR A 50 10.71 -3.51 4.41
C THR A 50 11.65 -2.94 5.47
N ILE A 51 11.46 -3.30 6.74
CA ILE A 51 12.38 -2.93 7.83
C ILE A 51 13.77 -3.50 7.57
N GLY A 52 13.87 -4.77 7.17
CA GLY A 52 15.13 -5.42 6.83
C GLY A 52 15.88 -4.72 5.71
N ILE A 53 15.18 -4.27 4.66
CA ILE A 53 15.75 -3.44 3.58
C ILE A 53 16.28 -2.12 4.11
N GLY A 54 15.52 -1.46 5.00
CA GLY A 54 15.96 -0.22 5.65
C GLY A 54 17.21 -0.38 6.50
N ILE A 55 17.27 -1.45 7.32
CA ILE A 55 18.46 -1.79 8.13
C ILE A 55 19.65 -2.10 7.22
N HIS A 56 19.44 -2.89 6.16
CA HIS A 56 20.49 -3.21 5.18
C HIS A 56 21.03 -1.94 4.51
N PHE A 57 20.15 -1.01 4.12
CA PHE A 57 20.55 0.28 3.56
C PHE A 57 21.30 1.14 4.57
N PHE A 58 20.89 1.13 5.84
CA PHE A 58 21.58 1.86 6.90
C PHE A 58 22.99 1.32 7.16
N ILE A 59 23.18 0.00 7.18
CA ILE A 59 24.50 -0.63 7.30
C ILE A 59 25.37 -0.26 6.09
N TYR A 60 24.82 -0.35 4.88
CA TYR A 60 25.51 0.10 3.66
C TYR A 60 25.96 1.56 3.76
N PHE A 61 25.06 2.44 4.21
CA PHE A 61 25.34 3.85 4.43
C PHE A 61 26.49 4.08 5.43
N LEU A 62 26.51 3.37 6.56
CA LEU A 62 27.58 3.49 7.55
C LEU A 62 28.93 3.06 6.99
N GLN A 63 28.98 1.95 6.25
CA GLN A 63 30.21 1.47 5.60
C GLN A 63 30.68 2.41 4.48
N ALA A 64 29.74 2.98 3.73
CA ALA A 64 30.05 3.94 2.68
C ALA A 64 30.53 5.28 3.23
N SER A 65 30.07 5.67 4.43
CA SER A 65 30.49 6.90 5.12
C SER A 65 31.90 6.83 5.71
N GLY A 66 32.36 5.63 6.06
CA GLY A 66 33.71 5.40 6.57
C GLY A 66 34.70 4.94 5.49
N ASP A 67 35.95 4.76 5.91
CA ASP A 67 37.04 4.26 5.06
C ASP A 67 37.10 2.72 4.96
N ALA A 68 36.24 2.02 5.71
CA ALA A 68 36.16 0.57 5.70
C ALA A 68 35.74 0.02 4.33
N THR A 69 36.05 -1.25 4.07
CA THR A 69 35.55 -1.95 2.87
C THR A 69 34.03 -2.11 2.95
N ILE A 70 33.35 -1.83 1.83
CA ILE A 70 31.91 -2.06 1.71
C ILE A 70 31.71 -3.56 1.55
N THR A 71 31.02 -4.19 2.50
CA THR A 71 30.74 -5.63 2.49
C THR A 71 29.30 -5.96 2.10
N VAL A 72 28.41 -4.98 2.20
CA VAL A 72 27.00 -5.10 1.80
C VAL A 72 26.72 -4.25 0.56
N SER A 73 25.87 -4.75 -0.34
CA SER A 73 25.47 -4.02 -1.54
C SER A 73 24.30 -3.07 -1.27
N ARG A 74 24.23 -1.93 -1.97
CA ARG A 74 23.06 -1.03 -1.94
C ARG A 74 21.75 -1.79 -2.28
N PRO A 75 20.78 -1.90 -1.36
CA PRO A 75 19.56 -2.65 -1.62
C PRO A 75 18.60 -1.89 -2.53
N ALA A 76 18.34 -2.41 -3.73
CA ALA A 76 17.40 -1.86 -4.70
C ALA A 76 15.96 -1.66 -4.14
N GLY A 77 15.55 -2.46 -3.16
CA GLY A 77 14.22 -2.33 -2.55
C GLY A 77 13.95 -0.99 -1.87
N VAL A 78 14.99 -0.23 -1.48
CA VAL A 78 14.83 1.10 -0.86
C VAL A 78 14.19 2.10 -1.83
N GLU A 79 14.37 1.88 -3.13
CA GLU A 79 13.87 2.74 -4.20
C GLU A 79 12.33 2.72 -4.30
N GLY A 80 11.67 1.74 -3.69
CA GLY A 80 10.20 1.67 -3.60
C GLY A 80 9.57 2.89 -2.90
N PHE A 81 10.37 3.66 -2.16
CA PHE A 81 9.97 4.89 -1.49
C PHE A 81 10.31 6.17 -2.27
N LEU A 82 10.73 6.06 -3.54
CA LEU A 82 11.10 7.19 -4.42
C LEU A 82 10.17 7.33 -5.64
N PRO A 83 8.84 7.47 -5.49
CA PRO A 83 7.98 7.19 -6.62
C PRO A 83 7.72 8.42 -7.51
N ILE A 84 8.21 9.61 -7.13
CA ILE A 84 8.37 10.75 -8.06
C ILE A 84 9.43 10.39 -9.11
N GLY A 85 10.57 9.86 -8.66
CA GLY A 85 11.62 9.37 -9.54
C GLY A 85 11.11 8.29 -10.49
N ALA A 86 10.35 7.32 -9.96
CA ALA A 86 9.71 6.30 -10.78
C ALA A 86 8.76 6.89 -11.84
N LEU A 87 7.93 7.88 -11.50
CA LEU A 87 7.02 8.52 -12.46
C LEU A 87 7.79 9.26 -13.58
N MET A 88 8.88 9.95 -13.23
CA MET A 88 9.76 10.59 -14.21
C MET A 88 10.43 9.55 -15.12
N GLY A 89 10.92 8.46 -14.54
CA GLY A 89 11.49 7.33 -15.28
C GLY A 89 10.49 6.69 -16.23
N TRP A 90 9.23 6.48 -15.80
CA TRP A 90 8.15 5.98 -16.68
C TRP A 90 7.82 6.94 -17.81
N LYS A 91 7.75 8.27 -17.55
CA LYS A 91 7.57 9.27 -18.61
C LYS A 91 8.72 9.22 -19.62
N LEU A 92 9.96 9.13 -19.14
CA LEU A 92 11.13 9.02 -20.00
C LEU A 92 11.08 7.73 -20.83
N PHE A 93 10.79 6.59 -20.23
CA PHE A 93 10.69 5.32 -20.91
C PHE A 93 9.64 5.34 -22.03
N VAL A 94 8.44 5.86 -21.76
CA VAL A 94 7.38 5.99 -22.78
C VAL A 94 7.79 6.89 -23.95
N LEU A 95 8.52 7.97 -23.68
CA LEU A 95 8.93 8.92 -24.71
C LEU A 95 10.16 8.48 -25.52
N THR A 96 10.97 7.56 -24.99
CA THR A 96 12.34 7.37 -25.47
C THR A 96 12.83 5.93 -25.56
N GLY A 97 12.14 5.01 -24.89
CA GLY A 97 12.60 3.64 -24.66
C GLY A 97 13.72 3.52 -23.61
N ILE A 98 14.20 4.62 -23.03
CA ILE A 98 15.30 4.61 -22.06
C ILE A 98 14.75 4.29 -20.67
N TRP A 99 15.27 3.22 -20.06
CA TRP A 99 15.04 2.89 -18.66
C TRP A 99 15.93 3.74 -17.75
N ASP A 100 15.42 4.17 -16.59
CA ASP A 100 16.25 4.92 -15.64
C ASP A 100 17.35 4.03 -15.05
N PRO A 101 18.64 4.32 -15.31
CA PRO A 101 19.73 3.50 -14.78
C PRO A 101 20.02 3.79 -13.31
N VAL A 102 19.56 4.93 -12.76
CA VAL A 102 19.92 5.35 -11.40
C VAL A 102 19.02 4.70 -10.35
N HIS A 103 17.69 4.77 -10.50
CA HIS A 103 16.72 4.11 -9.61
C HIS A 103 15.76 3.19 -10.39
N PRO A 104 16.30 2.14 -11.05
CA PRO A 104 15.50 1.26 -11.91
C PRO A 104 14.45 0.45 -11.12
N ALA A 105 14.72 0.08 -9.86
CA ALA A 105 13.77 -0.68 -9.06
C ALA A 105 12.56 0.15 -8.65
N ALA A 106 12.71 1.49 -8.50
CA ALA A 106 11.58 2.39 -8.29
C ALA A 106 10.53 2.24 -9.42
N MET A 107 10.98 2.17 -10.67
CA MET A 107 10.11 1.98 -11.83
C MET A 107 9.41 0.63 -11.80
N VAL A 108 10.12 -0.45 -11.48
CA VAL A 108 9.56 -1.81 -11.37
C VAL A 108 8.49 -1.87 -10.27
N ILE A 109 8.77 -1.32 -9.09
CA ILE A 109 7.84 -1.33 -7.94
C ILE A 109 6.59 -0.49 -8.23
N LEU A 110 6.75 0.69 -8.83
CA LEU A 110 5.61 1.52 -9.24
C LEU A 110 4.79 0.84 -10.35
N GLY A 111 5.47 0.21 -11.32
CA GLY A 111 4.85 -0.57 -12.38
C GLY A 111 4.04 -1.75 -11.83
N PHE A 112 4.59 -2.45 -10.84
CA PHE A 112 3.89 -3.49 -10.09
C PHE A 112 2.63 -2.94 -9.39
N ALA A 113 2.76 -1.84 -8.65
CA ALA A 113 1.62 -1.21 -7.99
C ALA A 113 0.53 -0.79 -9.01
N GLY A 114 0.93 -0.27 -10.17
CA GLY A 114 0.05 0.08 -11.29
C GLY A 114 -0.63 -1.15 -11.90
N LEU A 115 0.12 -2.20 -12.21
CA LEU A 115 -0.39 -3.45 -12.78
C LEU A 115 -1.42 -4.11 -11.87
N ILE A 116 -1.11 -4.23 -10.57
CA ILE A 116 -2.05 -4.76 -9.58
C ILE A 116 -3.28 -3.85 -9.49
N SER A 117 -3.10 -2.54 -9.52
CA SER A 117 -4.22 -1.58 -9.49
C SER A 117 -5.17 -1.73 -10.68
N LEU A 118 -4.61 -1.91 -11.88
CA LEU A 118 -5.36 -2.12 -13.12
C LEU A 118 -6.05 -3.48 -13.13
N THR A 119 -5.42 -4.54 -12.65
CA THR A 119 -5.96 -5.91 -12.79
C THR A 119 -6.80 -6.36 -11.60
N LEU A 120 -6.42 -6.00 -10.37
CA LEU A 120 -6.93 -6.52 -9.11
C LEU A 120 -7.40 -5.41 -8.16
N ARG A 121 -7.87 -4.26 -8.69
CA ARG A 121 -8.16 -3.04 -7.91
C ARG A 121 -6.94 -2.57 -7.12
N LYS A 122 -7.13 -1.60 -6.24
CA LYS A 122 -6.13 -1.05 -5.32
C LYS A 122 -5.67 -2.06 -4.22
N SER A 123 -5.63 -3.35 -4.54
CA SER A 123 -5.18 -4.44 -3.65
C SER A 123 -3.72 -4.29 -3.23
N PHE A 124 -2.87 -3.63 -4.04
CA PHE A 124 -1.51 -3.27 -3.62
C PHE A 124 -1.51 -2.54 -2.26
N CYS A 125 -2.37 -1.54 -2.08
CA CYS A 125 -2.45 -0.79 -0.83
C CYS A 125 -3.02 -1.60 0.35
N GLY A 126 -3.88 -2.59 0.06
CA GLY A 126 -4.49 -3.43 1.08
C GLY A 126 -3.64 -4.64 1.50
N TRP A 127 -2.64 -5.03 0.70
CA TRP A 127 -1.91 -6.29 0.86
C TRP A 127 -0.40 -6.12 0.92
N PHE A 128 0.16 -5.22 0.11
CA PHE A 128 1.59 -5.13 -0.13
C PHE A 128 2.22 -3.84 0.42
N CYS A 129 1.53 -2.71 0.34
CA CYS A 129 2.09 -1.43 0.73
C CYS A 129 2.40 -1.36 2.24
N PRO A 130 3.66 -1.14 2.67
CA PRO A 130 4.01 -1.08 4.10
C PRO A 130 3.37 0.11 4.81
N VAL A 131 3.22 1.25 4.13
CA VAL A 131 2.51 2.43 4.66
C VAL A 131 1.02 2.15 4.87
N GLY A 132 0.41 1.37 3.97
CA GLY A 132 -0.98 0.92 4.11
C GLY A 132 -1.16 0.00 5.31
N THR A 133 -0.26 -0.96 5.48
CA THR A 133 -0.21 -1.85 6.65
C THR A 133 -0.05 -1.06 7.95
N LEU A 134 0.90 -0.13 8.01
CA LEU A 134 1.12 0.71 9.17
C LEU A 134 -0.12 1.54 9.51
N SER A 135 -0.73 2.17 8.51
CA SER A 135 -1.96 2.95 8.70
C SER A 135 -3.11 2.07 9.22
N GLU A 136 -3.20 0.83 8.75
CA GLU A 136 -4.19 -0.13 9.21
C GLU A 136 -3.98 -0.54 10.67
N TRP A 137 -2.74 -0.83 11.05
CA TRP A 137 -2.40 -1.18 12.42
C TRP A 137 -2.60 -0.01 13.38
N LEU A 138 -2.29 1.23 12.96
CA LEU A 138 -2.52 2.43 13.77
C LEU A 138 -4.00 2.58 14.13
N TRP A 139 -4.92 2.54 13.16
CA TRP A 139 -6.33 2.71 13.52
C TRP A 139 -6.90 1.51 14.27
N LYS A 140 -6.42 0.28 14.02
CA LYS A 140 -6.79 -0.92 14.80
C LYS A 140 -6.33 -0.79 16.26
N LEU A 141 -5.10 -0.31 16.47
CA LEU A 141 -4.57 0.01 17.79
C LEU A 141 -5.40 1.10 18.46
N GLY A 142 -5.70 2.19 17.75
CA GLY A 142 -6.55 3.26 18.25
C GLY A 142 -7.95 2.76 18.62
N ARG A 143 -8.55 1.82 17.87
CA ARG A 143 -9.81 1.19 18.27
C ARG A 143 -9.68 0.39 19.56
N LYS A 144 -8.57 -0.34 19.75
CA LYS A 144 -8.31 -1.11 20.96
C LYS A 144 -8.11 -0.20 22.17
N VAL A 145 -7.45 0.94 21.99
CA VAL A 145 -7.15 1.92 23.05
C VAL A 145 -8.35 2.80 23.40
N PHE A 146 -9.02 3.37 22.40
CA PHE A 146 -10.13 4.33 22.58
C PHE A 146 -11.52 3.69 22.52
N GLY A 147 -11.62 2.38 22.29
CA GLY A 147 -12.88 1.64 22.12
C GLY A 147 -13.61 1.91 20.79
N ARG A 148 -13.26 2.98 20.06
CA ARG A 148 -13.89 3.38 18.80
C ARG A 148 -12.92 4.15 17.90
N ASN A 149 -13.20 4.16 16.60
CA ASN A 149 -12.63 5.13 15.67
C ASN A 149 -13.72 6.13 15.28
N TYR A 150 -13.36 7.40 15.12
CA TYR A 150 -14.32 8.43 14.73
C TYR A 150 -14.53 8.43 13.22
N ARG A 151 -15.76 8.71 12.80
CA ARG A 151 -16.11 8.91 11.39
C ARG A 151 -16.10 10.40 11.09
N ILE A 152 -15.38 10.78 10.03
CA ILE A 152 -15.40 12.16 9.53
C ILE A 152 -16.74 12.38 8.82
N PRO A 153 -17.46 13.48 9.12
CA PRO A 153 -18.74 13.76 8.49
C PRO A 153 -18.56 13.98 6.98
N VAL A 154 -19.59 13.62 6.20
CA VAL A 154 -19.51 13.55 4.72
C VAL A 154 -19.08 14.88 4.09
N TRP A 155 -19.56 16.01 4.65
CA TRP A 155 -19.24 17.34 4.18
C TRP A 155 -17.75 17.68 4.29
N LEU A 156 -17.05 17.11 5.27
CA LEU A 156 -15.61 17.31 5.48
C LEU A 156 -14.77 16.22 4.79
N ASP A 157 -15.31 15.00 4.69
CA ASP A 157 -14.64 13.89 4.01
C ASP A 157 -14.45 14.14 2.51
N PHE A 158 -15.40 14.81 1.85
CA PHE A 158 -15.27 15.13 0.42
C PHE A 158 -14.10 16.07 0.11
N PRO A 159 -13.98 17.27 0.72
CA PRO A 159 -12.84 18.17 0.47
C PRO A 159 -11.52 17.59 0.97
N LEU A 160 -11.49 16.89 2.11
CA LEU A 160 -10.24 16.27 2.56
C LEU A 160 -9.74 15.18 1.60
N ARG A 161 -10.65 14.44 0.94
CA ARG A 161 -10.27 13.45 -0.07
C ARG A 161 -9.73 14.09 -1.35
N SER A 162 -10.13 15.32 -1.68
CA SER A 162 -9.61 16.00 -2.87
C SER A 162 -8.12 16.35 -2.73
N LEU A 163 -7.63 16.54 -1.49
CA LEU A 163 -6.24 16.93 -1.22
C LEU A 163 -5.21 15.98 -1.84
N LYS A 164 -5.37 14.65 -1.71
CA LYS A 164 -4.45 13.70 -2.38
C LYS A 164 -4.49 13.77 -3.91
N TYR A 165 -5.63 14.17 -4.49
CA TYR A 165 -5.76 14.36 -5.95
C TYR A 165 -5.15 15.69 -6.38
N LEU A 166 -5.23 16.73 -5.55
CA LEU A 166 -4.50 17.99 -5.76
C LEU A 166 -2.99 17.77 -5.70
N LEU A 167 -2.49 17.02 -4.70
CA LEU A 167 -1.09 16.64 -4.60
C LEU A 167 -0.64 15.81 -5.80
N LEU A 168 -1.44 14.81 -6.21
CA LEU A 168 -1.17 14.04 -7.42
C LEU A 168 -1.14 14.94 -8.66
N GLY A 169 -2.13 15.84 -8.79
CA GLY A 169 -2.23 16.80 -9.89
C GLY A 169 -1.02 17.72 -9.96
N PHE A 170 -0.52 18.20 -8.82
CA PHE A 170 0.70 18.99 -8.72
C PHE A 170 1.93 18.22 -9.23
N PHE A 171 2.13 16.98 -8.78
CA PHE A 171 3.26 16.17 -9.25
C PHE A 171 3.15 15.82 -10.73
N VAL A 172 1.96 15.41 -11.19
CA VAL A 172 1.70 15.13 -12.61
C VAL A 172 1.96 16.38 -13.43
N TRP A 173 1.38 17.53 -13.08
CA TRP A 173 1.60 18.78 -13.80
C TRP A 173 3.08 19.15 -13.87
N THR A 174 3.82 19.04 -12.76
CA THR A 174 5.25 19.33 -12.70
C THR A 174 6.04 18.41 -13.63
N ILE A 175 5.81 17.10 -13.53
CA ILE A 175 6.51 16.09 -14.34
C ILE A 175 6.18 16.26 -15.83
N PHE A 176 4.92 16.51 -16.18
CA PHE A 176 4.50 16.66 -17.57
C PHE A 176 5.00 17.96 -18.20
N SER A 177 5.13 19.04 -17.41
CA SER A 177 5.70 20.32 -17.86
C SER A 177 7.20 20.26 -18.14
N MET A 178 7.95 19.33 -17.53
CA MET A 178 9.39 19.17 -17.82
C MET A 178 9.64 18.56 -19.20
N SER A 179 10.58 19.13 -19.96
CA SER A 179 11.03 18.55 -21.23
C SER A 179 11.79 17.23 -21.04
N ARG A 180 11.92 16.43 -22.12
CA ARG A 180 12.75 15.21 -22.11
C ARG A 180 14.18 15.47 -21.62
N LEU A 181 14.78 16.56 -22.08
CA LEU A 181 16.15 16.93 -21.72
C LEU A 181 16.24 17.33 -20.23
N ALA A 182 15.25 18.04 -19.71
CA ALA A 182 15.20 18.42 -18.29
C ALA A 182 15.06 17.19 -17.38
N ILE A 183 14.26 16.20 -17.77
CA ILE A 183 14.13 14.93 -17.03
C ILE A 183 15.47 14.18 -17.06
N LEU A 184 16.12 14.03 -18.21
CA LEU A 184 17.42 13.38 -18.31
C LEU A 184 18.50 14.09 -17.48
N ALA A 185 18.52 15.43 -17.49
CA ALA A 185 19.42 16.22 -16.67
C ALA A 185 19.16 16.00 -15.17
N PHE A 186 17.88 15.95 -14.76
CA PHE A 186 17.51 15.67 -13.37
C PHE A 186 17.92 14.26 -12.93
N LEU A 187 17.65 13.22 -13.74
CA LEU A 187 18.02 11.83 -13.40
C LEU A 187 19.55 11.66 -13.30
N ARG A 188 20.33 12.45 -14.04
CA ARG A 188 21.79 12.46 -13.95
C ARG A 188 22.32 13.34 -12.81
N SER A 189 21.46 14.11 -12.15
CA SER A 189 21.88 15.04 -11.12
C SER A 189 22.44 14.33 -9.88
N PRO A 190 23.40 14.95 -9.17
CA PRO A 190 23.91 14.43 -7.91
C PRO A 190 22.81 14.20 -6.87
N TYR A 191 21.83 15.12 -6.82
CA TYR A 191 20.66 15.02 -5.96
C TYR A 191 19.87 13.74 -6.21
N TYR A 192 19.54 13.43 -7.47
CA TYR A 192 18.74 12.25 -7.79
C TYR A 192 19.48 10.95 -7.46
N LYS A 193 20.78 10.86 -7.78
CA LYS A 193 21.60 9.69 -7.44
C LYS A 193 21.63 9.36 -5.94
N MET A 194 21.44 10.38 -5.10
CA MET A 194 21.46 10.30 -3.63
C MET A 194 20.11 10.48 -2.95
N SER A 195 19.00 10.37 -3.69
CA SER A 195 17.67 10.65 -3.13
C SER A 195 17.25 9.66 -2.03
N ASP A 196 17.72 8.42 -2.05
CA ASP A 196 17.54 7.43 -0.98
C ASP A 196 18.29 7.81 0.31
N VAL A 197 19.50 8.37 0.19
CA VAL A 197 20.25 8.91 1.34
C VAL A 197 19.54 10.14 1.90
N LYS A 198 19.02 11.03 1.05
CA LYS A 198 18.21 12.17 1.50
C LYS A 198 16.95 11.72 2.23
N MET A 199 16.31 10.65 1.76
CA MET A 199 15.20 10.04 2.48
C MET A 199 15.65 9.47 3.84
N LEU A 200 16.82 8.84 3.93
CA LEU A 200 17.36 8.40 5.22
C LEU A 200 17.57 9.57 6.18
N PHE A 201 18.19 10.67 5.71
CA PHE A 201 18.40 11.89 6.50
C PHE A 201 17.11 12.55 6.95
N PHE A 202 16.03 12.46 6.16
CA PHE A 202 14.72 12.93 6.59
C PHE A 202 14.24 12.25 7.90
N PHE A 203 14.61 10.98 8.12
CA PHE A 203 14.27 10.23 9.34
C PHE A 203 15.34 10.29 10.43
N THR A 204 16.64 10.27 10.08
CA THR A 204 17.73 10.28 11.07
C THR A 204 18.11 11.67 11.55
N GLN A 205 17.94 12.70 10.71
CA GLN A 205 18.22 14.12 11.00
C GLN A 205 16.92 14.91 10.96
N MET A 206 15.91 14.41 11.65
CA MET A 206 14.55 14.94 11.59
C MET A 206 14.47 16.35 12.19
N SER A 207 13.97 17.31 11.41
CA SER A 207 13.68 18.66 11.91
C SER A 207 12.51 18.66 12.91
N THR A 208 12.44 19.66 13.80
CA THR A 208 11.31 19.82 14.74
C THR A 208 9.98 19.86 14.02
N THR A 209 9.90 20.57 12.89
CA THR A 209 8.68 20.63 12.06
C THR A 209 8.28 19.25 11.55
N THR A 210 9.24 18.49 11.02
CA THR A 210 8.99 17.12 10.54
C THR A 210 8.47 16.22 11.68
N PHE A 211 9.11 16.28 12.85
CA PHE A 211 8.70 15.51 14.02
C PHE A 211 7.26 15.83 14.43
N VAL A 212 6.93 17.12 14.56
CA VAL A 212 5.57 17.56 14.94
C VAL A 212 4.54 17.09 13.91
N VAL A 213 4.81 17.25 12.61
CA VAL A 213 3.89 16.81 11.55
C VAL A 213 3.68 15.30 11.58
N LEU A 214 4.75 14.50 11.72
CA LEU A 214 4.63 13.05 11.82
C LEU A 214 3.89 12.62 13.08
N ALA A 215 4.15 13.26 14.22
CA ALA A 215 3.43 12.99 15.47
C ALA A 215 1.92 13.25 15.30
N ILE A 216 1.53 14.38 14.71
CA ILE A 216 0.13 14.71 14.41
C ILE A 216 -0.49 13.64 13.49
N LEU A 217 0.23 13.25 12.43
CA LEU A 217 -0.27 12.23 11.49
C LEU A 217 -0.48 10.87 12.16
N VAL A 218 0.45 10.45 13.03
CA VAL A 218 0.33 9.20 13.79
C VAL A 218 -0.85 9.26 14.74
N LEU A 219 -0.94 10.31 15.58
CA LEU A 219 -2.03 10.49 16.54
C LEU A 219 -3.39 10.54 15.83
N ALA A 220 -3.50 11.29 14.74
CA ALA A 220 -4.72 11.36 13.95
C ALA A 220 -5.06 10.02 13.27
N SER A 221 -4.05 9.22 12.89
CA SER A 221 -4.26 7.87 12.34
C SER A 221 -4.73 6.85 13.37
N LEU A 222 -4.52 7.08 14.67
CA LEU A 222 -5.15 6.27 15.72
C LEU A 222 -6.66 6.54 15.81
N VAL A 223 -7.04 7.82 15.67
CA VAL A 223 -8.43 8.29 15.81
C VAL A 223 -9.25 7.98 14.56
N PHE A 224 -8.69 8.21 13.37
CA PHE A 224 -9.34 8.10 12.07
C PHE A 224 -8.77 6.96 11.22
N ARG A 225 -9.64 6.12 10.67
CA ARG A 225 -9.23 4.98 9.84
C ARG A 225 -8.52 5.44 8.58
N ASN A 226 -7.29 4.95 8.37
CA ASN A 226 -6.51 5.13 7.15
C ASN A 226 -6.29 6.60 6.74
N LEU A 227 -6.11 7.52 7.70
CA LEU A 227 -6.04 8.97 7.45
C LEU A 227 -5.09 9.34 6.29
N TRP A 228 -3.83 8.89 6.37
CA TRP A 228 -2.82 9.15 5.32
C TRP A 228 -3.26 8.63 3.95
N CYS A 229 -3.64 7.35 3.88
CA CYS A 229 -4.03 6.69 2.63
C CYS A 229 -5.32 7.26 2.03
N ARG A 230 -6.20 7.79 2.87
CA ARG A 230 -7.50 8.37 2.48
C ARG A 230 -7.37 9.81 1.97
N TYR A 231 -6.51 10.63 2.58
CA TYR A 231 -6.49 12.08 2.35
C TYR A 231 -5.19 12.65 1.80
N LEU A 232 -4.02 12.05 2.07
CA LEU A 232 -2.72 12.68 1.79
C LEU A 232 -1.86 11.92 0.78
N CYS A 233 -2.09 10.62 0.58
CA CYS A 233 -1.22 9.79 -0.25
C CYS A 233 -1.48 9.97 -1.76
N PRO A 234 -0.58 10.64 -2.54
CA PRO A 234 -0.77 10.85 -3.97
C PRO A 234 -0.67 9.54 -4.76
N TYR A 235 0.15 8.58 -4.29
CA TYR A 235 0.23 7.24 -4.88
C TYR A 235 -1.05 6.44 -4.64
N GLY A 236 -1.69 6.65 -3.49
CA GLY A 236 -3.02 6.12 -3.20
C GLY A 236 -4.09 6.71 -4.12
N ALA A 237 -3.95 7.98 -4.53
CA ALA A 237 -4.81 8.58 -5.54
C ALA A 237 -4.57 7.97 -6.92
N LEU A 238 -3.31 7.88 -7.36
CA LEU A 238 -2.92 7.30 -8.65
C LEU A 238 -3.43 5.86 -8.80
N THR A 239 -3.10 5.00 -7.84
CA THR A 239 -3.57 3.59 -7.82
C THR A 239 -5.09 3.48 -7.69
N GLY A 240 -5.74 4.42 -7.00
CA GLY A 240 -7.20 4.51 -6.92
C GLY A 240 -7.85 4.83 -8.27
N LEU A 241 -7.27 5.76 -9.04
CA LEU A 241 -7.73 6.09 -10.38
C LEU A 241 -7.53 4.91 -11.34
N LEU A 242 -6.35 4.27 -11.32
CA LEU A 242 -6.09 3.05 -12.09
C LEU A 242 -7.05 1.91 -11.69
N ALA A 243 -7.44 1.83 -10.42
CA ALA A 243 -8.38 0.83 -9.96
C ALA A 243 -9.82 1.04 -10.46
N LEU A 244 -10.19 2.21 -10.99
CA LEU A 244 -11.53 2.44 -11.54
C LEU A 244 -11.79 1.61 -12.79
N VAL A 245 -10.78 1.50 -13.66
CA VAL A 245 -10.84 0.70 -14.91
C VAL A 245 -10.70 -0.80 -14.66
N SER A 246 -10.39 -1.22 -13.43
CA SER A 246 -10.14 -2.62 -13.12
C SER A 246 -11.36 -3.52 -13.35
N PRO A 247 -11.18 -4.70 -14.00
CA PRO A 247 -12.24 -5.67 -14.23
C PRO A 247 -12.63 -6.42 -12.96
N THR A 248 -11.78 -6.38 -11.92
CA THR A 248 -11.99 -7.07 -10.64
C THR A 248 -12.75 -6.15 -9.69
N ARG A 249 -13.87 -6.58 -9.09
CA ARG A 249 -14.71 -5.73 -8.23
C ARG A 249 -15.35 -6.55 -7.12
N ILE A 250 -15.58 -5.94 -5.96
CA ILE A 250 -16.48 -6.51 -4.96
C ILE A 250 -17.91 -6.43 -5.50
N GLN A 251 -18.60 -7.56 -5.55
CA GLN A 251 -19.98 -7.68 -6.01
C GLN A 251 -20.83 -8.32 -4.92
N ARG A 252 -21.98 -7.71 -4.66
CA ARG A 252 -23.03 -8.18 -3.77
C ARG A 252 -24.15 -8.79 -4.61
N ASN A 253 -24.63 -9.95 -4.18
CA ASN A 253 -25.88 -10.53 -4.66
C ASN A 253 -27.00 -10.07 -3.72
N SER A 254 -27.96 -9.32 -4.25
CA SER A 254 -29.12 -8.82 -3.48
C SER A 254 -30.04 -9.95 -3.04
N ASP A 255 -30.20 -10.99 -3.85
CA ASP A 255 -31.16 -12.09 -3.60
C ASP A 255 -30.80 -12.93 -2.38
N THR A 256 -29.50 -13.03 -2.07
CA THR A 256 -28.99 -13.80 -0.93
C THR A 256 -28.59 -12.91 0.26
N CYS A 257 -28.71 -11.59 0.12
CA CYS A 257 -28.31 -10.65 1.15
C CYS A 257 -29.39 -10.46 2.21
N ILE A 258 -29.03 -10.67 3.48
CA ILE A 258 -29.90 -10.45 4.64
C ILE A 258 -29.81 -9.03 5.23
N GLU A 259 -29.21 -8.08 4.50
CA GLU A 259 -29.12 -6.65 4.87
C GLU A 259 -28.54 -6.33 6.27
N CYS A 260 -27.70 -7.21 6.83
CA CYS A 260 -27.12 -7.05 8.17
C CYS A 260 -26.10 -5.90 8.35
N LYS A 261 -25.70 -5.21 7.27
CA LYS A 261 -24.73 -4.09 7.23
C LYS A 261 -23.30 -4.35 7.74
N LEU A 262 -22.98 -5.55 8.21
CA LEU A 262 -21.64 -5.93 8.71
C LEU A 262 -20.50 -5.64 7.70
N CYS A 263 -20.76 -5.82 6.41
CA CYS A 263 -19.79 -5.56 5.35
C CYS A 263 -19.38 -4.08 5.24
N SER A 264 -20.32 -3.15 5.47
CA SER A 264 -20.06 -1.71 5.46
C SER A 264 -19.40 -1.24 6.75
N GLU A 265 -19.73 -1.86 7.89
CA GLU A 265 -19.11 -1.56 9.19
C GLU A 265 -17.64 -1.96 9.26
N VAL A 266 -17.31 -3.15 8.74
CA VAL A 266 -15.94 -3.66 8.72
C VAL A 266 -15.07 -2.89 7.72
N CYS A 267 -15.67 -2.33 6.65
CA CYS A 267 -14.94 -1.60 5.62
C CYS A 267 -14.09 -0.48 6.24
N PRO A 268 -12.76 -0.48 6.05
CA PRO A 268 -11.92 0.56 6.65
C PRO A 268 -12.17 1.95 6.07
N TYR A 269 -12.76 2.02 4.86
CA TYR A 269 -13.13 3.25 4.18
C TYR A 269 -14.62 3.61 4.31
N HIS A 270 -15.40 2.82 5.07
CA HIS A 270 -16.85 3.02 5.24
C HIS A 270 -17.62 3.11 3.91
N LEU A 271 -17.25 2.25 2.95
CA LEU A 271 -17.97 2.16 1.69
C LEU A 271 -19.36 1.52 1.91
N PRO A 272 -20.40 1.95 1.17
CA PRO A 272 -21.74 1.39 1.25
C PRO A 272 -21.80 0.03 0.54
N VAL A 273 -21.19 -1.00 1.15
CA VAL A 273 -21.12 -2.37 0.60
C VAL A 273 -22.45 -3.11 0.71
N ASP A 274 -23.27 -2.74 1.69
CA ASP A 274 -24.59 -3.29 1.98
C ASP A 274 -25.67 -2.86 0.97
N SER A 275 -25.53 -1.68 0.36
CA SER A 275 -26.56 -1.06 -0.49
C SER A 275 -26.18 -0.95 -1.97
N LYS A 276 -25.03 -1.47 -2.37
CA LYS A 276 -24.55 -1.43 -3.76
C LYS A 276 -24.24 -2.84 -4.25
N ASP A 277 -24.79 -3.21 -5.41
CA ASP A 277 -24.50 -4.49 -6.06
C ASP A 277 -23.04 -4.59 -6.52
N ARG A 278 -22.44 -3.46 -6.88
CA ARG A 278 -21.05 -3.39 -7.33
C ARG A 278 -20.35 -2.21 -6.68
N ILE A 279 -19.21 -2.47 -6.06
CA ILE A 279 -18.40 -1.41 -5.45
C ILE A 279 -17.49 -0.80 -6.50
N ILE A 280 -17.87 0.39 -6.98
CA ILE A 280 -17.09 1.22 -7.89
C ILE A 280 -16.64 2.45 -7.12
N SER A 281 -15.48 2.34 -6.47
CA SER A 281 -14.90 3.44 -5.69
C SER A 281 -13.37 3.37 -5.77
N PRO A 282 -12.67 4.51 -5.94
CA PRO A 282 -11.21 4.56 -5.92
C PRO A 282 -10.63 4.31 -4.52
N GLU A 283 -11.47 4.32 -3.48
CA GLU A 283 -11.07 4.06 -2.09
C GLU A 283 -11.06 2.56 -1.75
N CYS A 284 -11.72 1.71 -2.54
CA CYS A 284 -11.75 0.27 -2.28
C CYS A 284 -10.35 -0.34 -2.47
N ASN A 285 -9.66 -0.63 -1.38
CA ASN A 285 -8.31 -1.19 -1.37
C ASN A 285 -8.25 -2.72 -1.56
N GLY A 286 -9.35 -3.37 -1.95
CA GLY A 286 -9.37 -4.81 -2.20
C GLY A 286 -8.98 -5.69 -1.01
N CYS A 287 -9.13 -5.24 0.23
CA CYS A 287 -8.76 -6.02 1.42
C CYS A 287 -9.57 -7.31 1.61
N MET A 288 -10.77 -7.38 1.02
CA MET A 288 -11.73 -8.48 1.14
C MET A 288 -12.29 -8.72 2.57
N ASP A 289 -12.05 -7.83 3.54
CA ASP A 289 -12.58 -7.96 4.90
C ASP A 289 -14.11 -8.09 4.91
N CYS A 290 -14.79 -7.35 4.02
CA CYS A 290 -16.25 -7.42 3.86
C CYS A 290 -16.74 -8.82 3.46
N THR A 291 -15.99 -9.55 2.63
CA THR A 291 -16.34 -10.92 2.19
C THR A 291 -16.13 -11.95 3.30
N LEU A 292 -15.21 -11.68 4.24
CA LEU A 292 -14.89 -12.57 5.35
C LEU A 292 -15.92 -12.51 6.48
N VAL A 293 -16.52 -11.33 6.70
CA VAL A 293 -17.54 -11.16 7.75
C VAL A 293 -18.97 -11.42 7.27
N CYS A 294 -19.20 -11.64 5.97
CA CYS A 294 -20.53 -11.79 5.42
C CYS A 294 -21.16 -13.13 5.84
N PRO A 295 -22.31 -13.13 6.57
CA PRO A 295 -22.96 -14.37 7.01
C PRO A 295 -23.49 -15.22 5.85
N GLY A 296 -23.90 -14.58 4.76
CA GLY A 296 -24.30 -15.27 3.53
C GLY A 296 -23.12 -15.79 2.69
N GLY A 297 -21.89 -15.67 3.21
CA GLY A 297 -20.66 -16.21 2.65
C GLY A 297 -20.35 -15.73 1.23
N ARG A 298 -19.58 -16.55 0.50
CA ARG A 298 -19.18 -16.27 -0.89
C ARG A 298 -20.35 -16.33 -1.88
N ASN A 299 -21.55 -16.74 -1.46
CA ASN A 299 -22.76 -16.69 -2.29
C ASN A 299 -23.39 -15.30 -2.32
N THR A 300 -23.07 -14.47 -1.33
CA THR A 300 -23.66 -13.15 -1.15
C THR A 300 -22.69 -12.04 -1.50
N LEU A 301 -21.43 -12.16 -1.09
CA LEU A 301 -20.43 -11.12 -1.33
C LEU A 301 -19.10 -11.73 -1.75
N GLU A 302 -18.62 -11.36 -2.93
CA GLU A 302 -17.38 -11.90 -3.48
C GLU A 302 -16.57 -10.85 -4.25
N LEU A 303 -15.27 -11.13 -4.43
CA LEU A 303 -14.44 -10.41 -5.39
C LEU A 303 -14.56 -11.12 -6.75
N LYS A 304 -15.10 -10.44 -7.75
CA LYS A 304 -15.37 -11.01 -9.09
C LYS A 304 -14.63 -10.23 -10.17
N THR A 305 -14.02 -10.95 -11.10
CA THR A 305 -13.36 -10.37 -12.29
C THR A 305 -14.21 -10.62 -13.52
N ILE A 306 -14.43 -9.57 -14.32
CA ILE A 306 -15.11 -9.67 -15.62
C ILE A 306 -14.39 -10.71 -16.49
N GLY A 307 -15.14 -11.62 -17.12
CA GLY A 307 -14.60 -12.69 -17.96
C GLY A 307 -14.28 -14.00 -17.23
N ILE A 308 -14.15 -13.98 -15.89
CA ILE A 308 -13.91 -15.19 -15.09
C ILE A 308 -15.26 -15.67 -14.52
N ARG A 309 -15.82 -16.75 -15.08
CA ARG A 309 -17.17 -17.25 -14.73
C ARG A 309 -17.29 -17.92 -13.35
N LYS A 310 -16.18 -18.38 -12.75
CA LYS A 310 -16.20 -19.12 -11.46
C LYS A 310 -15.79 -18.22 -10.28
N LYS A 311 -16.20 -18.60 -9.06
CA LYS A 311 -15.77 -18.02 -7.77
C LYS A 311 -14.28 -18.23 -7.53
N PHE A 312 -13.48 -17.49 -8.29
CA PHE A 312 -12.06 -17.76 -8.40
C PHE A 312 -11.31 -17.21 -7.20
N TRP A 313 -11.65 -16.00 -6.76
CA TRP A 313 -10.91 -15.26 -5.75
C TRP A 313 -11.27 -15.69 -4.34
N SER A 314 -10.25 -16.14 -3.62
CA SER A 314 -10.22 -16.18 -2.16
C SER A 314 -9.15 -15.23 -1.66
N THR A 315 -9.22 -14.86 -0.38
CA THR A 315 -8.17 -14.11 0.34
C THR A 315 -6.79 -14.74 0.08
N ALA A 316 -6.67 -16.07 0.16
CA ALA A 316 -5.41 -16.76 -0.10
C ALA A 316 -4.92 -16.62 -1.55
N LYS A 317 -5.79 -16.89 -2.53
CA LYS A 317 -5.41 -16.80 -3.94
C LYS A 317 -5.02 -15.38 -4.34
N LEU A 318 -5.74 -14.37 -3.84
CA LEU A 318 -5.40 -12.97 -4.10
C LEU A 318 -4.00 -12.63 -3.57
N GLY A 319 -3.72 -13.00 -2.32
CA GLY A 319 -2.40 -12.80 -1.72
C GLY A 319 -1.28 -13.51 -2.50
N ILE A 320 -1.48 -14.79 -2.85
CA ILE A 320 -0.51 -15.58 -3.63
C ILE A 320 -0.24 -14.93 -4.98
N VAL A 321 -1.28 -14.54 -5.73
CA VAL A 321 -1.12 -13.90 -7.04
C VAL A 321 -0.33 -12.60 -6.92
N ILE A 322 -0.63 -11.75 -5.91
CA ILE A 322 0.10 -10.50 -5.69
C ILE A 322 1.60 -10.76 -5.47
N ILE A 323 1.94 -11.74 -4.62
CA ILE A 323 3.34 -12.10 -4.34
C ILE A 323 4.03 -12.71 -5.55
N VAL A 324 3.38 -13.64 -6.24
CA VAL A 324 3.94 -14.29 -7.44
C VAL A 324 4.20 -13.27 -8.54
N VAL A 325 3.27 -12.33 -8.77
CA VAL A 325 3.46 -11.25 -9.75
C VAL A 325 4.63 -10.35 -9.33
N TYR A 326 4.73 -9.98 -8.05
CA TYR A 326 5.86 -9.18 -7.57
C TYR A 326 7.20 -9.89 -7.79
N VAL A 327 7.33 -11.13 -7.34
CA VAL A 327 8.57 -11.92 -7.48
C VAL A 327 8.90 -12.13 -8.95
N GLY A 328 7.92 -12.42 -9.81
CA GLY A 328 8.12 -12.54 -11.25
C GLY A 328 8.63 -11.25 -11.91
N LEU A 329 8.07 -10.09 -11.53
CA LEU A 329 8.53 -8.79 -12.04
C LEU A 329 9.95 -8.46 -11.57
N VAL A 330 10.27 -8.71 -10.29
CA VAL A 330 11.63 -8.49 -9.77
C VAL A 330 12.64 -9.41 -10.44
N TYR A 331 12.29 -10.69 -10.60
CA TYR A 331 13.15 -11.68 -11.25
C TYR A 331 13.43 -11.33 -12.71
N THR A 332 12.38 -11.01 -13.48
CA THR A 332 12.53 -10.59 -14.88
C THR A 332 13.31 -9.28 -15.02
N ALA A 333 13.06 -8.29 -14.16
CA ALA A 333 13.83 -7.04 -14.13
C ALA A 333 15.30 -7.28 -13.77
N THR A 334 15.59 -8.24 -12.87
CA THR A 334 16.97 -8.59 -12.51
C THR A 334 17.73 -9.20 -13.68
N ILE A 335 17.10 -10.14 -14.41
CA ILE A 335 17.71 -10.74 -15.61
C ILE A 335 17.93 -9.68 -16.70
N ALA A 336 16.99 -8.76 -16.86
CA ALA A 336 17.10 -7.68 -17.84
C ALA A 336 18.09 -6.56 -17.43
N GLY A 337 18.68 -6.62 -16.23
CA GLY A 337 19.56 -5.56 -15.72
C GLY A 337 18.83 -4.28 -15.28
N HIS A 338 17.50 -4.32 -15.16
CA HIS A 338 16.62 -3.21 -14.77
C HIS A 338 16.21 -3.25 -13.30
N TRP A 339 17.07 -3.79 -12.43
CA TRP A 339 16.82 -3.86 -10.98
C TRP A 339 17.90 -3.22 -10.12
N LYS A 340 19.17 -3.26 -10.53
CA LYS A 340 20.29 -2.70 -9.76
C LYS A 340 20.65 -1.30 -10.27
N SER A 341 20.88 -0.38 -9.36
CA SER A 341 21.37 0.97 -9.66
C SER A 341 22.71 0.94 -10.39
N SER A 342 22.91 1.85 -11.34
CA SER A 342 24.17 2.03 -12.06
C SER A 342 25.21 2.85 -11.29
N VAL A 343 24.86 3.41 -10.13
CA VAL A 343 25.77 4.19 -9.30
C VAL A 343 26.76 3.23 -8.65
N SER A 344 28.04 3.35 -8.99
CA SER A 344 29.09 2.51 -8.40
C SER A 344 29.32 2.86 -6.94
N GLU A 345 29.88 1.93 -6.17
CA GLU A 345 30.20 2.15 -4.76
C GLU A 345 31.21 3.30 -4.57
N GLN A 346 32.17 3.44 -5.48
CA GLN A 346 33.13 4.54 -5.49
C GLN A 346 32.44 5.88 -5.77
N GLU A 347 31.56 5.93 -6.77
CA GLU A 347 30.78 7.14 -7.06
C GLU A 347 29.88 7.48 -5.87
N PHE A 348 29.26 6.48 -5.24
CA PHE A 348 28.41 6.67 -4.07
C PHE A 348 29.20 7.29 -2.91
N ARG A 349 30.37 6.73 -2.56
CA ARG A 349 31.24 7.25 -1.49
C ARG A 349 31.69 8.69 -1.75
N MET A 350 32.17 8.98 -2.97
CA MET A 350 32.57 10.34 -3.36
C MET A 350 31.44 11.34 -3.16
N ARG A 351 30.25 11.03 -3.69
CA ARG A 351 29.09 11.92 -3.59
C ARG A 351 28.56 12.07 -2.17
N LEU A 352 28.73 11.05 -1.34
CA LEU A 352 28.33 11.10 0.06
C LEU A 352 29.17 12.11 0.85
N GLN A 353 30.47 12.24 0.55
CA GLN A 353 31.34 13.27 1.17
C GLN A 353 30.88 14.69 0.84
N GLU A 354 30.28 14.88 -0.33
CA GLU A 354 29.76 16.17 -0.80
C GLU A 354 28.28 16.40 -0.50
N ILE A 355 27.60 15.53 0.26
CA ILE A 355 26.13 15.51 0.34
C ILE A 355 25.49 16.80 0.88
N ASN A 356 26.27 17.63 1.57
CA ASN A 356 25.86 18.94 2.10
C ASN A 356 26.12 20.10 1.13
N ALA A 357 26.78 19.85 0.00
CA ALA A 357 27.08 20.87 -0.99
C ALA A 357 25.81 21.33 -1.74
N PRO A 358 25.78 22.58 -2.27
CA PRO A 358 24.57 23.17 -2.84
C PRO A 358 23.92 22.34 -3.95
N GLN A 359 24.71 21.59 -4.73
CA GLN A 359 24.23 20.71 -5.80
C GLN A 359 23.36 19.53 -5.32
N TYR A 360 23.33 19.26 -4.01
CA TYR A 360 22.48 18.26 -3.36
C TYR A 360 21.33 18.89 -2.56
N THR A 361 21.15 20.20 -2.66
CA THR A 361 19.99 20.91 -2.09
C THR A 361 19.01 21.25 -3.22
N HIS A 362 17.70 21.16 -2.96
CA HIS A 362 16.74 21.76 -3.87
C HIS A 362 17.08 23.25 -4.01
N PRO A 363 17.04 23.84 -5.21
CA PRO A 363 17.21 25.28 -5.37
C PRO A 363 16.21 25.94 -4.41
N ARG A 364 16.72 26.63 -3.39
CA ARG A 364 15.89 27.50 -2.56
C ARG A 364 15.52 28.66 -3.48
N GLY A 365 14.34 28.58 -4.06
CA GLY A 365 13.72 29.70 -4.78
C GLY A 365 13.45 30.85 -3.83
#